data_AF-A0A2A3T9U5-F1
#
_entry.id   AF-A0A2A3T9U5-F1
#
_cell.length_a   1.000
_cell.length_b   1.000
_cell.length_c   1.000
_cell.angle_alpha   90.00
_cell.angle_beta   90.00
_cell.angle_gamma   90.00
#
_symmetry.space_group_name_H-M   'P 1'
#
loop_
_entity.id
_entity.type
_entity.pdbx_description
1 polymer ?
#
loop_
_entity_poly.entity_id
_entity_poly.type
_entity_poly.pdbx_seq_one_letter_code
_entity_poly.pdbx_strand_id
1 'polypeptide(L)'
;MTLDPEFVKQTTDLIVQTLELYKTAGASPRIGETWDCKSIGDFLCGFFVGEMVGSALSAFQIVHHREPTADEHLEIIELVESHSIEIKEFFAKFN
;
A
#
# COMPACT_ATOMS: atom_id res chain seq x y z
N MET A 1 4.68 19.67 -4.18
CA MET A 1 5.28 18.48 -3.58
C MET A 1 6.18 18.95 -2.47
N THR A 2 5.77 18.60 -1.27
CA THR A 2 6.43 18.82 0.01
C THR A 2 7.39 17.66 0.28
N LEU A 3 7.05 16.46 -0.19
CA LEU A 3 7.93 15.30 -0.18
C LEU A 3 9.14 15.48 -1.10
N ASP A 4 10.30 14.97 -0.68
CA ASP A 4 11.48 15.00 -1.53
C ASP A 4 11.38 13.95 -2.67
N PRO A 5 11.99 14.22 -3.84
CA PRO A 5 11.85 13.34 -4.99
C PRO A 5 12.43 11.92 -4.81
N GLU A 6 13.44 11.76 -3.96
CA GLU A 6 14.06 10.45 -3.72
C GLU A 6 13.12 9.60 -2.84
N PHE A 7 12.52 10.19 -1.81
CA PHE A 7 11.50 9.51 -1.01
C PHE A 7 10.29 9.09 -1.84
N VAL A 8 9.81 9.97 -2.74
CA VAL A 8 8.73 9.65 -3.67
C VAL A 8 9.10 8.43 -4.52
N LYS A 9 10.28 8.44 -5.13
CA LYS A 9 10.76 7.34 -5.96
C LYS A 9 10.86 6.03 -5.19
N GLN A 10 11.47 6.04 -4.01
CA GLN A 10 11.62 4.83 -3.19
C GLN A 10 10.26 4.26 -2.76
N THR A 11 9.30 5.13 -2.42
CA THR A 11 7.94 4.72 -2.05
C THR A 11 7.21 4.11 -3.25
N THR A 12 7.32 4.72 -4.43
CA THR A 12 6.77 4.16 -5.67
C THR A 12 7.38 2.80 -6.00
N ASP A 13 8.70 2.65 -5.89
CA ASP A 13 9.39 1.38 -6.13
C ASP A 13 8.91 0.30 -5.15
N LEU A 14 8.72 0.64 -3.86
CA LEU A 14 8.17 -0.26 -2.85
C LEU A 14 6.75 -0.74 -3.21
N ILE A 15 5.86 0.16 -3.62
CA ILE A 15 4.48 -0.18 -3.98
C ILE A 15 4.48 -1.17 -5.15
N VAL A 16 5.22 -0.86 -6.22
CA VAL A 16 5.27 -1.69 -7.44
C VAL A 16 5.88 -3.05 -7.14
N GLN A 17 6.99 -3.10 -6.40
CA GLN A 17 7.64 -4.37 -6.05
C GLN A 17 6.77 -5.23 -5.15
N THR A 18 6.10 -4.65 -4.16
CA THR A 18 5.18 -5.40 -3.29
C THR A 18 4.00 -5.93 -4.09
N LEU A 19 3.44 -5.13 -5.01
CA LEU A 19 2.33 -5.57 -5.84
C LEU A 19 2.74 -6.75 -6.76
N GLU A 20 3.93 -6.73 -7.34
CA GLU A 20 4.48 -7.86 -8.10
C GLU A 20 4.73 -9.11 -7.24
N LEU A 21 5.17 -8.92 -6.00
CA LEU A 21 5.31 -10.02 -5.05
C LEU A 21 3.96 -10.66 -4.73
N TYR A 22 2.90 -9.87 -4.55
CA TYR A 22 1.54 -10.39 -4.34
C TYR A 22 1.01 -11.12 -5.58
N LYS A 23 1.28 -10.61 -6.79
CA LYS A 23 0.92 -11.27 -8.05
C LYS A 23 1.54 -12.66 -8.19
N THR A 24 2.73 -12.87 -7.64
CA THR A 24 3.45 -14.15 -7.70
C THR A 24 3.16 -15.09 -6.54
N ALA A 25 3.02 -14.56 -5.32
CA ALA A 25 2.77 -15.36 -4.11
C ALA A 25 1.30 -15.79 -3.95
N GLY A 26 0.36 -15.00 -4.51
CA GLY A 26 -1.07 -15.19 -4.29
C GLY A 26 -1.51 -14.82 -2.87
N ALA A 27 -2.75 -15.18 -2.52
CA ALA A 27 -3.31 -14.95 -1.19
C ALA A 27 -3.46 -16.27 -0.43
N SER A 28 -3.44 -16.20 0.92
CA SER A 28 -3.72 -17.37 1.76
C SER A 28 -5.13 -17.91 1.47
N PRO A 29 -5.29 -19.21 1.17
CA PRO A 29 -6.59 -19.80 0.84
C PRO A 29 -7.57 -19.79 2.02
N ARG A 30 -7.07 -19.60 3.25
CA ARG A 30 -7.87 -19.59 4.48
C ARG A 30 -8.24 -18.18 4.96
N ILE A 31 -7.87 -17.13 4.21
CA ILE A 31 -8.03 -15.76 4.69
C ILE A 31 -9.50 -15.40 4.91
N GLY A 32 -10.38 -15.85 4.00
CA GLY A 32 -11.82 -15.65 4.12
C GLY A 32 -12.41 -16.33 5.36
N GLU A 33 -12.03 -17.58 5.62
CA GLU A 33 -12.50 -18.34 6.79
C GLU A 33 -11.94 -17.79 8.11
N THR A 34 -10.65 -17.44 8.13
CA THR A 34 -9.95 -17.02 9.35
C THR A 34 -10.48 -15.68 9.86
N TRP A 35 -10.81 -14.77 8.95
CA TRP A 35 -11.22 -13.41 9.28
C TRP A 35 -12.70 -13.13 9.00
N ASP A 36 -13.48 -14.16 8.67
CA ASP A 36 -14.90 -14.05 8.32
C ASP A 36 -15.16 -12.98 7.23
N CYS A 37 -14.30 -12.97 6.18
CA CYS A 37 -14.38 -11.96 5.13
C CYS A 37 -15.60 -12.21 4.23
N LYS A 38 -16.47 -11.20 4.10
CA LYS A 38 -17.56 -11.21 3.11
C LYS A 38 -17.07 -11.04 1.67
N SER A 39 -15.96 -10.32 1.50
CA SER A 39 -15.31 -10.05 0.22
C SER A 39 -13.80 -10.16 0.46
N ILE A 40 -13.20 -11.24 -0.05
CA ILE A 40 -11.77 -11.50 0.15
C ILE A 40 -10.95 -10.44 -0.59
N GLY A 41 -11.36 -10.06 -1.81
CA GLY A 41 -10.72 -9.03 -2.60
C GLY A 41 -10.70 -7.67 -1.90
N ASP A 42 -11.83 -7.23 -1.34
CA ASP A 42 -11.87 -5.94 -0.63
C ASP A 42 -11.02 -5.95 0.65
N PHE A 43 -11.02 -7.07 1.38
CA PHE A 43 -10.18 -7.24 2.56
C PHE A 43 -8.69 -7.16 2.20
N LEU A 44 -8.26 -7.92 1.18
CA LEU A 44 -6.88 -7.93 0.71
C LEU A 44 -6.45 -6.57 0.15
N CYS A 45 -7.33 -5.90 -0.60
CA CYS A 45 -7.08 -4.57 -1.10
C CYS A 45 -6.87 -3.57 0.03
N GLY A 46 -7.74 -3.59 1.05
CA GLY A 46 -7.61 -2.73 2.22
C GLY A 46 -6.35 -3.03 3.04
N PHE A 47 -6.02 -4.32 3.20
CA PHE A 47 -4.80 -4.76 3.87
C PHE A 47 -3.55 -4.22 3.16
N PHE A 48 -3.47 -4.40 1.84
CA PHE A 48 -2.34 -3.93 1.04
C PHE A 48 -2.19 -2.41 1.10
N VAL A 49 -3.29 -1.65 0.91
CA VAL A 49 -3.24 -0.18 1.00
C VAL A 49 -2.78 0.28 2.38
N GLY A 50 -3.30 -0.32 3.45
CA GLY A 50 -2.88 -0.03 4.83
C GLY A 50 -1.40 -0.35 5.07
N GLU A 51 -0.93 -1.49 4.58
CA GLU A 51 0.48 -1.90 4.66
C GLU A 51 1.40 -0.90 3.94
N MET A 52 1.05 -0.47 2.73
CA MET A 52 1.86 0.46 1.95
C MET A 52 1.90 1.86 2.57
N VAL A 53 0.76 2.40 3.01
CA VAL A 53 0.72 3.71 3.70
C VAL A 53 1.51 3.64 5.01
N GLY A 54 1.30 2.60 5.82
CA GLY A 54 2.02 2.43 7.09
C GLY A 54 3.54 2.27 6.90
N SER A 55 3.95 1.54 5.87
CA SER A 55 5.36 1.36 5.51
C SER A 55 5.99 2.68 5.05
N ALA A 56 5.30 3.44 4.18
CA ALA A 56 5.78 4.74 3.72
C ALA A 56 5.91 5.76 4.87
N LEU A 57 4.91 5.84 5.75
CA LEU A 57 4.97 6.70 6.94
C LEU A 57 6.13 6.32 7.87
N SER A 58 6.35 5.02 8.09
CA SER A 58 7.47 4.53 8.91
C SER A 58 8.81 4.86 8.27
N ALA A 59 8.94 4.67 6.95
CA ALA A 59 10.15 5.02 6.21
C ALA A 59 10.43 6.53 6.28
N PHE A 60 9.38 7.37 6.15
CA PHE A 60 9.50 8.81 6.29
C PHE A 60 10.07 9.19 7.66
N GLN A 61 9.51 8.64 8.74
CA GLN A 61 9.98 8.91 10.10
C GLN A 61 11.44 8.51 10.31
N ILE A 62 11.87 7.38 9.73
CA ILE A 62 13.26 6.90 9.82
C ILE A 62 14.21 7.83 9.08
N VAL A 63 13.87 8.24 7.86
CA VAL A 63 14.73 9.07 6.99
C VAL A 63 14.82 10.52 7.49
N HIS A 64 13.69 11.10 7.89
CA HIS A 64 13.61 12.51 8.28
C HIS A 64 13.74 12.74 9.78
N HIS A 65 13.77 11.67 10.59
CA HIS A 65 13.85 11.73 12.06
C HIS A 65 12.74 12.57 12.71
N ARG A 66 11.55 12.61 12.09
CA ARG A 66 10.36 13.33 12.58
C ARG A 66 9.08 12.74 11.98
N GLU A 67 7.96 13.09 12.60
CA GLU A 67 6.64 12.87 12.01
C GLU A 67 6.45 13.70 10.72
N PRO A 68 5.69 13.19 9.73
CA PRO A 68 5.24 14.00 8.62
C PRO A 68 4.29 15.10 9.11
N THR A 69 4.33 16.24 8.43
CA THR A 69 3.28 17.26 8.54
C THR A 69 1.97 16.74 7.95
N ALA A 70 0.86 17.45 8.17
CA ALA A 70 -0.44 17.06 7.60
C ALA A 70 -0.39 16.99 6.05
N ASP A 71 0.28 17.95 5.41
CA ASP A 71 0.40 17.98 3.95
C ASP A 71 1.27 16.83 3.44
N GLU A 72 2.40 16.54 4.09
CA GLU A 72 3.25 15.39 3.72
C GLU A 72 2.53 14.06 3.95
N HIS A 73 1.74 13.93 5.02
CA HIS A 73 0.95 12.74 5.28
C HIS A 73 -0.07 12.51 4.15
N LEU A 74 -0.76 13.56 3.71
CA LEU A 74 -1.69 13.46 2.58
C LEU A 74 -0.96 13.14 1.27
N GLU A 75 0.17 13.78 0.99
CA GLU A 75 0.99 13.47 -0.19
C GLU A 75 1.46 11.99 -0.18
N ILE A 76 1.80 11.43 0.99
CA ILE A 76 2.16 9.99 1.12
C ILE A 76 0.97 9.09 0.77
N ILE A 77 -0.23 9.42 1.24
CA ILE A 77 -1.45 8.68 0.89
C ILE A 77 -1.71 8.79 -0.62
N GLU A 78 -1.63 9.99 -1.18
CA GLU A 78 -1.84 10.25 -2.61
C GLU A 78 -0.86 9.44 -3.48
N LEU A 79 0.38 9.23 -3.04
CA LEU A 79 1.31 8.35 -3.74
C LEU A 79 0.77 6.93 -3.85
N VAL A 80 0.26 6.35 -2.76
CA VAL A 80 -0.35 5.00 -2.79
C VAL A 80 -1.62 4.99 -3.65
N GLU A 81 -2.46 6.01 -3.50
CA GLU A 81 -3.72 6.14 -4.26
C GLU A 81 -3.49 6.37 -5.77
N SER A 82 -2.34 6.91 -6.17
CA SER A 82 -1.96 7.05 -7.59
C SER A 82 -1.83 5.71 -8.31
N HIS A 83 -1.62 4.61 -7.57
CA HIS A 83 -1.61 3.24 -8.07
C HIS A 83 -2.97 2.51 -7.91
N SER A 84 -4.02 3.23 -7.52
CA SER A 84 -5.32 2.63 -7.14
C SER A 84 -5.96 1.77 -8.23
N ILE A 85 -5.82 2.12 -9.51
CA ILE A 85 -6.37 1.33 -10.62
C ILE A 85 -5.75 -0.07 -10.62
N GLU A 86 -4.42 -0.14 -10.61
CA GLU A 86 -3.69 -1.41 -10.67
C GLU A 86 -3.95 -2.28 -9.44
N ILE A 87 -3.95 -1.66 -8.25
CA ILE A 87 -4.25 -2.32 -6.98
C ILE A 87 -5.65 -2.92 -7.00
N LYS A 88 -6.66 -2.11 -7.37
CA LYS A 88 -8.05 -2.55 -7.43
C LYS A 88 -8.27 -3.68 -8.44
N GLU A 89 -7.75 -3.53 -9.65
CA GLU A 89 -7.88 -4.54 -10.71
C GLU A 89 -7.21 -5.86 -10.32
N PHE A 90 -6.09 -5.81 -9.61
CA PHE A 90 -5.45 -7.01 -9.10
C PHE A 90 -6.31 -7.71 -8.04
N PHE A 91 -6.76 -6.99 -7.01
CA PHE A 91 -7.47 -7.61 -5.89
C PHE A 91 -8.92 -8.00 -6.20
N ALA A 92 -9.54 -7.40 -7.23
CA ALA A 92 -10.86 -7.81 -7.71
C ALA A 92 -10.91 -9.28 -8.19
N LYS A 93 -9.76 -9.89 -8.50
CA LYS A 93 -9.64 -11.29 -8.94
C LYS A 93 -9.86 -12.32 -7.82
N PHE A 94 -9.87 -11.88 -6.57
CA PHE A 94 -10.06 -12.74 -5.40
C PHE A 94 -11.52 -12.76 -4.91
N ASN A 95 -12.44 -12.18 -5.68
CA ASN A 95 -13.89 -12.20 -5.43
C ASN A 95 -14.59 -13.25 -6.30
#